data_AF-A0A941SPF9-F1
#
_entry.id   AF-A0A941SPF9-F1
#
_cell.length_a   1.000
_cell.length_b   1.000
_cell.length_c   1.000
_cell.angle_alpha   90.00
_cell.angle_beta   90.00
_cell.angle_gamma   90.00
#
_symmetry.space_group_name_H-M   'P 1'
#
loop_
_entity.id
_entity.type
_entity.pdbx_description
1 polymer ?
#
loop_
_entity_poly.entity_id
_entity_poly.type
_entity_poly.pdbx_seq_one_letter_code
_entity_poly.pdbx_strand_id
1 'polypeptide(L)' 'GAALLYLPPYSPDFNPIENAFAKLKAILRKAAARTRDDLWDAIGQALSAFTPAECANYFEAAGYAPN' A
#
# COMPACT_ATOMS: atom_id res chain seq x y z
N GLY A 1 14.29 -4.94 18.21
CA GLY A 1 15.08 -4.75 16.98
C GLY A 1 14.21 -5.06 15.76
N ALA A 2 14.76 -5.04 14.56
CA ALA A 2 14.07 -5.43 13.33
C ALA A 2 14.84 -6.55 12.61
N ALA A 3 14.14 -7.38 11.85
CA ALA A 3 14.72 -8.43 11.01
C ALA A 3 14.55 -8.06 9.53
N LEU A 4 15.56 -8.37 8.71
CA LEU A 4 15.49 -8.18 7.27
C LEU A 4 14.96 -9.46 6.61
N LEU A 5 13.91 -9.32 5.80
CA LEU A 5 13.36 -10.40 4.97
C LEU A 5 13.75 -10.15 3.51
N TYR A 6 14.45 -11.11 2.90
CA TYR A 6 14.83 -11.04 1.50
C TYR A 6 13.74 -11.65 0.61
N LEU A 7 13.38 -10.92 -0.44
CA LEU A 7 12.47 -11.42 -1.47
C LEU A 7 13.26 -11.91 -2.69
N PRO A 8 12.83 -12.99 -3.36
CA PRO A 8 13.40 -13.35 -4.65
C PRO A 8 13.22 -12.21 -5.66
N PRO A 9 14.14 -12.03 -6.62
CA PRO A 9 14.02 -11.02 -7.66
C PRO A 9 12.66 -11.12 -8.38
N TYR A 10 12.09 -9.96 -8.74
CA TYR A 10 10.83 -9.86 -9.49
C TYR A 10 9.65 -10.62 -8.87
N SER A 11 9.57 -10.68 -7.54
CA SER A 11 8.48 -11.33 -6.82
C SER A 11 7.55 -10.29 -6.14
N PRO A 12 6.79 -9.49 -6.92
CA PRO A 12 5.91 -8.47 -6.37
C PRO A 12 4.79 -9.10 -5.50
N ASP A 13 4.41 -10.33 -5.79
CA ASP A 13 3.35 -11.05 -5.06
C ASP A 13 3.71 -11.30 -3.59
N PHE A 14 5.00 -11.32 -3.25
CA PHE A 14 5.49 -11.48 -1.87
C PHE A 14 5.73 -10.14 -1.15
N ASN A 15 5.37 -9.02 -1.78
CA ASN A 15 5.57 -7.70 -1.22
C ASN A 15 4.22 -7.04 -0.89
N PRO A 16 3.80 -7.00 0.39
CA PRO A 16 2.44 -6.57 0.77
C PRO A 16 2.14 -5.11 0.40
N ILE A 17 3.17 -4.27 0.20
CA ILE A 17 2.96 -2.89 -0.22
C ILE A 17 2.40 -2.78 -1.65
N GLU A 18 2.58 -3.78 -2.52
CA GLU A 18 2.13 -3.69 -3.91
C GLU A 18 0.61 -3.50 -4.00
N ASN A 19 -0.16 -4.26 -3.21
CA ASN A 19 -1.62 -4.13 -3.13
C ASN A 19 -2.04 -2.76 -2.56
N ALA A 20 -1.38 -2.31 -1.49
CA ALA A 20 -1.64 -1.01 -0.90
C ALA A 20 -1.37 0.15 -1.89
N PHE A 21 -0.23 0.09 -2.59
CA PHE A 21 0.14 1.09 -3.58
C PHE A 21 -0.74 1.03 -4.84
N ALA A 22 -1.22 -0.14 -5.25
CA ALA A 22 -2.19 -0.25 -6.34
C ALA A 22 -3.47 0.55 -6.02
N LYS A 23 -4.04 0.36 -4.82
CA LYS A 23 -5.19 1.12 -4.34
C LYS A 23 -4.90 2.61 -4.20
N LEU A 24 -3.78 2.97 -3.57
CA LEU A 24 -3.38 4.38 -3.41
C LEU A 24 -3.27 5.08 -4.77
N LYS A 25 -2.59 4.45 -5.74
CA LYS A 25 -2.49 4.97 -7.11
C LYS A 25 -3.85 5.15 -7.76
N ALA A 26 -4.80 4.24 -7.55
CA ALA A 26 -6.16 4.38 -8.08
C ALA A 26 -6.89 5.60 -7.49
N ILE A 27 -6.80 5.82 -6.18
CA ILE A 27 -7.38 6.98 -5.50
C ILE A 27 -6.76 8.28 -6.02
N LEU A 28 -5.43 8.35 -6.09
CA LEU A 28 -4.71 9.55 -6.54
C LEU A 28 -4.97 9.88 -8.02
N ARG A 29 -5.08 8.86 -8.87
CA ARG A 29 -5.48 9.06 -10.28
C ARG A 29 -6.88 9.64 -10.40
N LYS A 30 -7.80 9.22 -9.53
CA LYS A 30 -9.16 9.79 -9.46
C LYS A 30 -9.16 11.23 -8.94
N ALA A 31 -8.30 11.55 -7.98
CA ALA A 31 -8.17 12.91 -7.44
C ALA A 31 -7.61 13.92 -8.47
N ALA A 32 -6.80 13.46 -9.43
CA ALA A 32 -6.30 14.24 -10.56
C ALA A 32 -5.61 15.58 -10.19
N ALA A 33 -4.96 15.63 -9.02
CA ALA A 33 -4.22 16.77 -8.52
C ALA A 33 -3.16 17.26 -9.53
N ARG A 34 -3.03 18.59 -9.68
CA ARG A 34 -2.11 19.23 -10.65
C ARG A 34 -1.00 20.03 -10.01
N THR A 35 -1.04 20.20 -8.69
CA THR A 35 0.04 20.79 -7.91
C THR A 35 0.59 19.79 -6.91
N ARG A 36 1.79 20.06 -6.42
CA ARG A 36 2.42 19.24 -5.38
C ARG A 36 1.63 19.30 -4.07
N ASP A 37 1.11 20.48 -3.73
CA ASP A 37 0.41 20.69 -2.46
C ASP A 37 -0.95 19.97 -2.48
N ASP A 38 -1.69 20.06 -3.60
CA ASP A 38 -2.93 19.27 -3.79
C ASP A 38 -2.66 17.76 -3.76
N LEU A 39 -1.52 17.31 -4.28
CA LEU A 39 -1.14 15.89 -4.23
C LEU A 39 -0.86 15.45 -2.79
N TRP A 40 -0.19 16.27 -1.98
CA TRP A 40 0.03 15.96 -0.56
C TRP A 40 -1.28 15.86 0.22
N ASP A 41 -2.20 16.80 0.00
CA ASP A 41 -3.52 16.75 0.62
C ASP A 41 -4.30 15.51 0.19
N ALA A 42 -4.27 15.18 -1.11
CA ALA A 42 -4.90 13.97 -1.64
C ALA A 42 -4.30 12.68 -1.05
N ILE A 43 -2.98 12.62 -0.83
CA ILE A 43 -2.34 11.49 -0.16
C ILE A 43 -2.85 11.38 1.29
N GLY A 44 -2.87 12.49 2.04
CA GLY A 44 -3.37 12.51 3.42
C GLY A 44 -4.81 12.03 3.52
N GLN A 45 -5.69 12.51 2.64
CA GLN A 45 -7.08 12.06 2.55
C GLN A 45 -7.20 10.59 2.13
N ALA A 46 -6.36 10.12 1.20
CA ALA A 46 -6.40 8.73 0.75
C ALA A 46 -6.09 7.72 1.88
N LEU A 47 -5.26 8.09 2.85
CA LEU A 47 -4.90 7.22 3.96
C LEU A 47 -6.11 6.83 4.83
N SER A 48 -7.15 7.67 4.93
CA SER A 48 -8.36 7.32 5.68
C SER A 48 -9.19 6.21 5.02
N ALA A 49 -8.89 5.86 3.76
CA ALA A 49 -9.55 4.77 3.05
C ALA A 49 -8.95 3.39 3.37
N PHE A 50 -7.87 3.31 4.16
CA PHE A 50 -7.22 2.05 4.52
C PHE A 50 -7.62 1.64 5.94
N THR A 51 -8.28 0.49 6.05
CA THR A 51 -8.68 -0.05 7.35
C THR A 51 -7.62 -1.00 7.90
N PRO A 52 -7.51 -1.19 9.23
CA PRO A 52 -6.60 -2.17 9.80
C PRO A 52 -6.82 -3.59 9.26
N ALA A 53 -8.09 -3.99 9.07
CA ALA A 53 -8.44 -5.30 8.52
C ALA A 53 -7.96 -5.45 7.07
N GLU A 54 -8.16 -4.43 6.24
CA GLU A 54 -7.66 -4.44 4.87
C GLU A 54 -6.13 -4.49 4.80
N CYS A 55 -5.44 -3.74 5.65
CA CYS A 55 -3.99 -3.81 5.75
C CYS A 55 -3.51 -5.21 6.14
N ALA A 56 -4.17 -5.87 7.11
CA ALA A 56 -3.85 -7.26 7.47
C ALA A 56 -4.03 -8.22 6.27
N ASN A 57 -5.10 -8.04 5.48
CA ASN A 57 -5.33 -8.84 4.28
C ASN A 57 -4.22 -8.69 3.23
N TYR A 58 -3.55 -7.53 3.13
CA TYR A 58 -2.40 -7.37 2.23
C TYR A 58 -1.20 -8.23 2.65
N PHE A 59 -0.97 -8.35 3.96
CA PHE A 59 0.07 -9.23 4.50
C PHE A 59 -0.28 -10.71 4.28
N GLU A 60 -1.53 -11.09 4.54
CA GLU A 60 -2.01 -12.46 4.28
C GLU A 60 -1.88 -12.82 2.79
N ALA A 61 -2.33 -11.94 1.89
CA ALA A 61 -2.22 -12.16 0.45
C ALA A 61 -0.77 -12.32 -0.03
N ALA A 62 0.19 -11.70 0.66
CA ALA A 62 1.61 -11.82 0.38
C ALA A 62 2.32 -12.98 1.12
N GLY A 63 1.55 -13.81 1.86
CA GLY A 63 2.07 -15.00 2.55
C GLY A 63 2.55 -14.78 3.99
N TYR A 64 2.20 -13.65 4.61
CA TYR A 64 2.60 -13.29 5.99
C TYR A 64 1.44 -13.40 6.99
N ALA A 65 0.48 -14.30 6.74
CA ALA A 65 -0.60 -14.55 7.68
C ALA A 65 -0.03 -14.89 9.06
N PRO A 66 -0.54 -14.27 10.15
CA PRO A 66 -0.16 -14.69 11.49
C PRO A 66 -0.66 -16.12 11.72
N ASN A 67 0.21 -16.99 12.27
CA ASN A 67 -0.17 -18.33 12.76
C ASN A 67 -1.13 -18.24 13.94
#